data_AF-A0A7C1F043-F1
#
_entry.id   AF-A0A7C1F043-F1
#
_cell.length_a   1.000
_cell.length_b   1.000
_cell.length_c   1.000
_cell.angle_alpha   90.00
_cell.angle_beta   90.00
_cell.angle_gamma   90.00
#
_symmetry.space_group_name_H-M   'P 1'
#
loop_
_entity.id
_entity.type
_entity.pdbx_description
1 polymer ?
#
loop_
_entity_poly.entity_id
_entity_poly.type
_entity_poly.pdbx_seq_one_letter_code
_entity_poly.pdbx_strand_id
1 'polypeptide(L)'
;MARAISHGLSIHSGMAVFRIGIPLVFLCLAACRSMPQSGDLPISIAALSTSTPSPTHTTERVVLPTLTPSNTPTITPTPTVTLTPAPTSTPVAALIGTLNESQQQVIIYSAPDTLTPTIATYETQQFALIIGRTDDANWFYVYLPYTDFYGWVPREVVYAQTDLASVAAITPPPFATFVVTLPTPTPTSPILPTPTPVVLGDVPAMENRLHSVPALHNMNTERVRAIFQIGQQFGNRADVFSVIGDSNSTNGDFLQPFGLSENFCNYSEAYAPLRDTVQFFSAPVWQNPDPEIPSNSSFTHDSVTADRGFNSAAVFDPLWTSGMPLCIPGESPLTCEFRTARPSITIIMLGGIDVNNLSTSSYYQNMVAIVEESIRAGVIPVLTTFVVLPNRDVYSRSLEFNMMLLDIANAYQTPLINLWREAQFLPDYGIGPDRTHLKAEPGRYCDFRGWERQYGGTLRNLLTLQALDTIRREVMGR
;
A
#
# COMPACT_ATOMS: atom_id res chain seq x y z
N MET A 1 -29.18 -62.45 41.89
CA MET A 1 -30.15 -63.09 40.97
C MET A 1 -30.29 -62.19 39.75
N ALA A 2 -29.61 -62.53 38.65
CA ALA A 2 -30.19 -62.95 37.35
C ALA A 2 -30.65 -61.75 36.48
N ARG A 3 -29.86 -61.33 35.46
CA ARG A 3 -29.94 -61.65 34.00
C ARG A 3 -31.13 -60.97 33.29
N ALA A 4 -31.10 -60.45 32.04
CA ALA A 4 -30.07 -60.19 31.02
C ALA A 4 -30.74 -59.55 29.74
N ILE A 5 -29.90 -59.14 28.75
CA ILE A 5 -30.12 -59.03 27.26
C ILE A 5 -30.92 -57.79 26.79
N SER A 6 -30.44 -56.79 26.02
CA SER A 6 -29.56 -56.61 24.82
C SER A 6 -30.21 -56.93 23.46
N HIS A 7 -30.42 -55.92 22.60
CA HIS A 7 -30.39 -55.88 21.12
C HIS A 7 -30.62 -54.39 20.75
N GLY A 8 -29.83 -53.63 19.98
CA GLY A 8 -28.89 -53.94 18.91
C GLY A 8 -29.60 -53.82 17.56
N LEU A 9 -29.49 -52.69 16.84
CA LEU A 9 -29.64 -52.69 15.38
C LEU A 9 -28.90 -51.52 14.70
N SER A 10 -28.35 -51.88 13.54
CA SER A 10 -27.25 -51.29 12.79
C SER A 10 -27.66 -50.16 11.84
N ILE A 11 -26.69 -49.31 11.53
CA ILE A 11 -26.71 -48.24 10.52
C ILE A 11 -26.19 -48.83 9.21
N HIS A 12 -26.90 -48.68 8.08
CA HIS A 12 -26.32 -48.75 6.72
C HIS A 12 -27.13 -47.91 5.72
N SER A 13 -26.44 -46.94 5.11
CA SER A 13 -26.44 -46.47 3.71
C SER A 13 -27.75 -46.16 2.97
N GLY A 14 -27.78 -44.97 2.34
CA GLY A 14 -28.57 -44.75 1.11
C GLY A 14 -28.93 -43.31 0.79
N MET A 15 -28.17 -42.68 -0.13
CA MET A 15 -28.61 -41.53 -0.93
C MET A 15 -29.83 -41.89 -1.78
N ALA A 16 -30.83 -41.01 -1.87
CA ALA A 16 -31.68 -40.88 -3.06
C ALA A 16 -32.36 -39.50 -3.10
N VAL A 17 -31.97 -38.71 -4.10
CA VAL A 17 -32.56 -37.42 -4.47
C VAL A 17 -33.79 -37.69 -5.35
N PHE A 18 -34.94 -37.09 -5.00
CA PHE A 18 -36.15 -37.12 -5.82
C PHE A 18 -36.10 -36.05 -6.93
N ARG A 19 -36.35 -36.50 -8.16
CA ARG A 19 -36.60 -35.70 -9.38
C ARG A 19 -38.10 -35.40 -9.54
N ILE A 20 -38.38 -34.43 -10.44
CA ILE A 20 -39.56 -34.19 -11.33
C ILE A 20 -39.99 -32.70 -11.19
N GLY A 21 -40.06 -31.84 -12.21
CA GLY A 21 -39.82 -31.96 -13.65
C GLY A 21 -40.24 -30.70 -14.45
N ILE A 22 -39.77 -30.63 -15.72
CA ILE A 22 -40.44 -30.11 -16.97
C ILE A 22 -40.23 -28.60 -17.36
N PRO A 23 -40.04 -28.22 -18.66
CA PRO A 23 -39.26 -28.83 -19.75
C PRO A 23 -38.42 -27.81 -20.59
N LEU A 24 -37.54 -28.34 -21.46
CA LEU A 24 -36.94 -27.64 -22.61
C LEU A 24 -37.89 -27.72 -23.83
N VAL A 25 -37.80 -26.73 -24.73
CA VAL A 25 -37.63 -26.83 -26.20
C VAL A 25 -38.11 -25.52 -26.85
N PHE A 26 -37.20 -24.77 -27.48
CA PHE A 26 -37.51 -23.97 -28.68
C PHE A 26 -36.32 -23.98 -29.64
N LEU A 27 -36.67 -24.21 -30.91
CA LEU A 27 -35.85 -24.34 -32.11
C LEU A 27 -34.86 -23.18 -32.33
N CYS A 28 -33.61 -23.50 -32.67
CA CYS A 28 -32.76 -22.62 -33.50
C CYS A 28 -32.71 -23.18 -34.93
N LEU A 29 -33.30 -22.44 -35.86
CA LEU A 29 -33.17 -22.64 -37.31
C LEU A 29 -32.01 -21.79 -37.83
N ALA A 30 -31.18 -22.43 -38.65
CA ALA A 30 -30.05 -21.87 -39.34
C ALA A 30 -30.45 -20.82 -40.40
N ALA A 31 -29.63 -19.78 -40.53
CA ALA A 31 -29.51 -19.00 -41.76
C ALA A 31 -28.06 -18.50 -41.90
N CYS A 32 -27.30 -19.18 -42.77
CA CYS A 32 -26.00 -18.73 -43.28
C CYS A 32 -26.13 -17.37 -43.97
N ARG A 33 -25.27 -16.41 -43.62
CA ARG A 33 -24.90 -15.30 -44.51
C ARG A 33 -23.38 -15.08 -44.51
N SER A 34 -22.82 -15.45 -45.65
CA SER A 34 -21.60 -14.97 -46.33
C SER A 34 -20.81 -13.81 -45.69
N MET A 35 -19.55 -14.10 -45.36
CA MET A 35 -18.46 -13.14 -45.13
C MET A 35 -17.94 -12.59 -46.47
N PRO A 36 -17.62 -11.29 -46.60
CA PRO A 36 -16.85 -10.78 -47.72
C PRO A 36 -15.34 -10.95 -47.51
N GLN A 37 -14.68 -11.21 -48.63
CA GLN A 37 -13.26 -11.51 -48.82
C GLN A 37 -12.33 -10.38 -48.37
N SER A 38 -11.22 -10.78 -47.77
CA SER A 38 -10.00 -9.98 -47.59
C SER A 38 -9.40 -9.61 -48.95
N GLY A 39 -9.32 -8.32 -49.25
CA GLY A 39 -8.62 -7.79 -50.41
C GLY A 39 -7.12 -7.66 -50.14
N ASP A 40 -6.33 -8.21 -51.06
CA ASP A 40 -4.89 -8.04 -51.16
C ASP A 40 -4.51 -6.57 -51.41
N LEU A 41 -3.60 -6.04 -50.61
CA LEU A 41 -2.86 -4.81 -50.90
C LEU A 41 -1.38 -5.14 -51.09
N PRO A 42 -0.75 -4.74 -52.22
CA PRO A 42 0.66 -5.00 -52.46
C PRO A 42 1.55 -4.06 -51.63
N ILE A 43 2.48 -4.66 -50.88
CA ILE A 43 3.59 -3.96 -50.22
C ILE A 43 4.60 -3.56 -51.31
N SER A 44 4.72 -2.25 -51.56
CA SER A 44 5.81 -1.68 -52.37
C SER A 44 6.94 -1.24 -51.44
N ILE A 45 8.12 -1.83 -51.65
CA ILE A 45 9.37 -1.48 -50.98
C ILE A 45 9.98 -0.31 -51.74
N ALA A 46 9.99 0.88 -51.13
CA ALA A 46 10.75 2.02 -51.60
C ALA A 46 11.89 2.32 -50.62
N ALA A 47 13.12 2.19 -51.11
CA ALA A 47 14.35 2.50 -50.39
C ALA A 47 14.46 4.02 -50.15
N LEU A 48 14.77 4.41 -48.91
CA LEU A 48 15.12 5.78 -48.54
C LEU A 48 16.63 5.89 -48.40
N SER A 49 17.22 6.69 -49.29
CA SER A 49 18.63 7.08 -49.33
C SER A 49 18.97 8.01 -48.16
N THR A 50 20.03 7.70 -47.44
CA THR A 50 20.62 8.55 -46.40
C THR A 50 21.50 9.63 -47.04
N SER A 51 21.29 10.89 -46.67
CA SER A 51 22.17 12.01 -47.04
C SER A 51 23.05 12.40 -45.85
N THR A 52 24.35 12.45 -46.09
CA THR A 52 25.39 12.84 -45.13
C THR A 52 25.62 14.35 -45.24
N PRO A 53 25.56 15.14 -44.14
CA PRO A 53 26.02 16.52 -44.18
C PRO A 53 27.54 16.61 -43.95
N SER A 54 28.19 17.42 -44.79
CA SER A 54 29.62 17.77 -44.77
C SER A 54 29.89 18.94 -43.79
N PRO A 55 31.03 19.01 -43.08
CA PRO A 55 31.27 20.05 -42.09
C PRO A 55 31.69 21.38 -42.75
N THR A 56 31.08 22.48 -42.29
CA THR A 56 31.44 23.85 -42.69
C THR A 56 32.33 24.50 -41.62
N HIS A 57 33.50 24.98 -42.03
CA HIS A 57 34.44 25.72 -41.17
C HIS A 57 33.94 27.14 -40.91
N THR A 58 33.84 27.54 -39.64
CA THR A 58 33.62 28.95 -39.24
C THR A 58 34.87 29.46 -38.54
N THR A 59 35.43 30.57 -39.03
CA THR A 59 36.63 31.23 -38.48
C THR A 59 36.21 32.37 -37.56
N GLU A 60 36.58 32.28 -36.28
CA GLU A 60 36.33 33.33 -35.28
C GLU A 60 37.56 34.26 -35.16
N ARG A 61 37.31 35.57 -35.13
CA ARG A 61 38.34 36.62 -35.15
C ARG A 61 38.56 37.12 -33.71
N VAL A 62 39.78 36.94 -33.20
CA VAL A 62 40.22 37.38 -31.87
C VAL A 62 40.38 38.90 -31.83
N VAL A 63 39.76 39.57 -30.84
CA VAL A 63 40.00 40.99 -30.51
C VAL A 63 40.51 41.08 -29.06
N LEU A 64 41.60 41.84 -28.88
CA LEU A 64 42.35 42.03 -27.64
C LEU A 64 41.69 43.11 -26.74
N PRO A 65 41.64 42.96 -25.39
CA PRO A 65 40.95 43.93 -24.53
C PRO A 65 41.83 45.14 -24.14
N THR A 66 41.21 46.32 -24.09
CA THR A 66 41.78 47.57 -23.54
C THR A 66 41.22 47.81 -22.14
N LEU A 67 42.09 48.12 -21.18
CA LEU A 67 41.77 48.31 -19.76
C LEU A 67 41.18 49.70 -19.49
N THR A 68 39.93 49.76 -19.01
CA THR A 68 39.35 50.94 -18.34
C THR A 68 38.47 50.45 -17.18
N PRO A 69 38.62 50.95 -15.94
CA PRO A 69 37.81 50.49 -14.81
C PRO A 69 36.45 51.21 -14.78
N SER A 70 35.36 50.45 -14.77
CA SER A 70 34.00 50.93 -14.50
C SER A 70 33.44 50.22 -13.27
N ASN A 71 32.96 51.00 -12.29
CA ASN A 71 32.28 50.48 -11.10
C ASN A 71 30.80 50.21 -11.45
N THR A 72 30.45 48.97 -11.75
CA THR A 72 29.05 48.49 -11.85
C THR A 72 29.01 47.03 -11.41
N PRO A 73 28.06 46.61 -10.54
CA PRO A 73 28.04 45.24 -10.01
C PRO A 73 27.65 44.23 -11.09
N THR A 74 28.50 43.22 -11.30
CA THR A 74 28.30 42.12 -12.24
C THR A 74 27.34 41.07 -11.68
N ILE A 75 26.28 40.74 -12.43
CA ILE A 75 25.41 39.59 -12.19
C ILE A 75 26.02 38.38 -12.93
N THR A 76 26.38 37.33 -12.21
CA THR A 76 26.91 36.08 -12.78
C THR A 76 25.76 35.17 -13.23
N PRO A 77 25.66 34.75 -14.51
CA PRO A 77 24.67 33.77 -14.93
C PRO A 77 25.07 32.33 -14.52
N THR A 78 24.11 31.58 -13.98
CA THR A 78 24.21 30.15 -13.65
C THR A 78 24.22 29.30 -14.94
N PRO A 79 25.07 28.26 -15.07
CA PRO A 79 25.14 27.45 -16.29
C PRO A 79 23.90 26.55 -16.48
N THR A 80 23.36 26.54 -17.69
CA THR A 80 22.33 25.61 -18.16
C THR A 80 22.96 24.26 -18.51
N VAL A 81 22.46 23.16 -17.93
CA VAL A 81 22.90 21.79 -18.23
C VAL A 81 22.12 21.26 -19.43
N THR A 82 22.82 20.93 -20.51
CA THR A 82 22.27 20.21 -21.67
C THR A 82 22.68 18.74 -21.59
N LEU A 83 21.71 17.81 -21.56
CA LEU A 83 21.98 16.37 -21.54
C LEU A 83 22.07 15.81 -22.97
N THR A 84 23.15 15.08 -23.26
CA THR A 84 23.34 14.31 -24.50
C THR A 84 23.08 12.82 -24.22
N PRO A 85 22.28 12.10 -25.03
CA PRO A 85 22.01 10.68 -24.81
C PRO A 85 23.22 9.79 -25.15
N ALA A 86 23.48 8.78 -24.32
CA ALA A 86 24.52 7.75 -24.51
C ALA A 86 23.93 6.48 -25.18
N PRO A 87 24.73 5.72 -25.96
CA PRO A 87 24.23 4.59 -26.76
C PRO A 87 23.95 3.33 -25.93
N THR A 88 22.85 2.66 -26.25
CA THR A 88 22.41 1.38 -25.64
C THR A 88 23.19 0.19 -26.22
N SER A 89 23.80 -0.64 -25.36
CA SER A 89 24.44 -1.91 -25.75
C SER A 89 23.44 -3.08 -25.68
N THR A 90 23.38 -3.90 -26.73
CA THR A 90 22.58 -5.13 -26.82
C THR A 90 23.18 -6.26 -25.96
N PRO A 91 22.43 -6.96 -25.09
CA PRO A 91 22.98 -8.08 -24.33
C PRO A 91 23.15 -9.35 -25.20
N VAL A 92 24.34 -9.96 -25.03
CA VAL A 92 24.79 -11.22 -25.65
C VAL A 92 24.23 -12.42 -24.86
N ALA A 93 24.11 -13.58 -25.52
CA ALA A 93 23.55 -14.85 -25.05
C ALA A 93 23.73 -15.15 -23.55
N ALA A 94 22.62 -15.48 -22.88
CA ALA A 94 22.56 -15.71 -21.44
C ALA A 94 22.83 -17.17 -21.06
N LEU A 95 23.61 -17.37 -19.99
CA LEU A 95 23.98 -18.69 -19.50
C LEU A 95 22.99 -19.19 -18.44
N ILE A 96 22.51 -20.43 -18.54
CA ILE A 96 21.51 -20.97 -17.59
C ILE A 96 22.23 -21.55 -16.35
N GLY A 97 21.86 -21.06 -15.16
CA GLY A 97 22.27 -21.61 -13.87
C GLY A 97 21.07 -22.04 -13.03
N THR A 98 21.28 -23.02 -12.15
CA THR A 98 20.28 -23.46 -11.16
C THR A 98 20.66 -22.93 -9.78
N LEU A 99 19.71 -22.31 -9.08
CA LEU A 99 19.92 -21.84 -7.71
C LEU A 99 19.99 -23.04 -6.74
N ASN A 100 20.88 -22.97 -5.75
CA ASN A 100 21.23 -24.08 -4.86
C ASN A 100 20.03 -24.59 -4.03
N GLU A 101 19.67 -25.87 -4.18
CA GLU A 101 18.52 -26.52 -3.51
C GLU A 101 18.65 -26.67 -1.98
N SER A 102 19.85 -26.47 -1.41
CA SER A 102 20.08 -26.61 0.04
C SER A 102 19.71 -25.38 0.87
N GLN A 103 19.53 -24.22 0.22
CA GLN A 103 19.09 -23.00 0.89
C GLN A 103 17.60 -22.79 0.60
N GLN A 104 16.74 -22.69 1.62
CA GLN A 104 15.29 -22.54 1.41
C GLN A 104 14.92 -21.22 0.70
N GLN A 105 15.82 -20.24 0.71
CA GLN A 105 15.64 -18.93 0.10
C GLN A 105 16.96 -18.37 -0.45
N VAL A 106 16.93 -17.76 -1.64
CA VAL A 106 18.05 -17.03 -2.24
C VAL A 106 17.81 -15.53 -2.17
N ILE A 107 18.75 -14.80 -1.60
CA ILE A 107 18.72 -13.34 -1.47
C ILE A 107 19.35 -12.70 -2.71
N ILE A 108 18.67 -11.69 -3.27
CA ILE A 108 19.15 -10.93 -4.42
C ILE A 108 19.45 -9.50 -4.00
N TYR A 109 20.64 -9.03 -4.34
CA TYR A 109 21.22 -7.79 -3.83
C TYR A 109 21.22 -6.65 -4.85
N SER A 110 21.07 -5.44 -4.30
CA SER A 110 21.59 -4.15 -4.75
C SER A 110 22.66 -4.15 -5.82
N ALA A 111 23.77 -4.68 -5.34
CA ALA A 111 25.09 -4.63 -5.88
C ALA A 111 25.81 -5.92 -5.42
N PRO A 112 27.02 -6.18 -5.91
CA PRO A 112 27.81 -7.34 -5.46
C PRO A 112 28.43 -7.11 -4.05
N ASP A 113 27.58 -6.82 -3.07
CA ASP A 113 27.92 -6.59 -1.66
C ASP A 113 26.74 -6.98 -0.76
N THR A 114 26.98 -7.81 0.25
CA THR A 114 25.97 -8.29 1.19
C THR A 114 25.47 -7.22 2.16
N LEU A 115 26.15 -6.07 2.25
CA LEU A 115 25.72 -4.90 3.01
C LEU A 115 24.77 -3.98 2.23
N THR A 116 24.54 -4.25 0.94
CA THR A 116 23.60 -3.47 0.12
C THR A 116 22.16 -3.93 0.33
N PRO A 117 21.17 -3.04 0.09
CA PRO A 117 19.77 -3.41 0.24
C PRO A 117 19.44 -4.67 -0.56
N THR A 118 18.84 -5.64 0.13
CA THR A 118 18.24 -6.82 -0.48
C THR A 118 17.03 -6.37 -1.29
N ILE A 119 17.05 -6.61 -2.59
CA ILE A 119 15.96 -6.17 -3.48
C ILE A 119 14.87 -7.24 -3.56
N ALA A 120 15.22 -8.51 -3.34
CA ALA A 120 14.28 -9.63 -3.34
C ALA A 120 14.80 -10.83 -2.53
N THR A 121 13.88 -11.71 -2.12
CA THR A 121 14.16 -13.04 -1.56
C THR A 121 13.33 -14.07 -2.33
N TYR A 122 13.93 -15.19 -2.73
CA TYR A 122 13.35 -16.11 -3.72
C TYR A 122 13.31 -17.56 -3.25
N GLU A 123 12.20 -18.29 -3.45
CA GLU A 123 12.08 -19.71 -3.11
C GLU A 123 12.75 -20.62 -4.16
N THR A 124 13.52 -21.61 -3.70
CA THR A 124 14.36 -22.46 -4.57
C THR A 124 13.56 -23.51 -5.33
N GLN A 125 13.86 -23.62 -6.64
CA GLN A 125 13.60 -24.72 -7.62
C GLN A 125 13.52 -24.22 -9.08
N GLN A 126 13.92 -22.96 -9.35
CA GLN A 126 13.83 -22.37 -10.69
C GLN A 126 15.20 -21.96 -11.24
N PHE A 127 15.30 -21.88 -12.57
CA PHE A 127 16.53 -21.50 -13.27
C PHE A 127 16.67 -19.98 -13.37
N ALA A 128 17.90 -19.50 -13.24
CA ALA A 128 18.28 -18.11 -13.44
C ALA A 128 19.18 -18.01 -14.68
N LEU A 129 19.08 -16.90 -15.40
CA LEU A 129 19.98 -16.57 -16.50
C LEU A 129 21.12 -15.71 -15.98
N ILE A 130 22.34 -16.24 -15.95
CA ILE A 130 23.55 -15.49 -15.64
C ILE A 130 23.90 -14.65 -16.87
N ILE A 131 23.87 -13.34 -16.68
CA ILE A 131 24.08 -12.33 -17.74
C ILE A 131 25.30 -11.44 -17.48
N GLY A 132 25.96 -11.61 -16.33
CA GLY A 132 27.23 -10.95 -16.02
C GLY A 132 27.85 -11.46 -14.72
N ARG A 133 29.08 -11.03 -14.44
CA ARG A 133 29.79 -11.32 -13.19
C ARG A 133 30.70 -10.16 -12.77
N THR A 134 31.14 -10.15 -11.52
CA THR A 134 32.26 -9.30 -11.09
C THR A 134 33.60 -9.81 -11.63
N ASP A 135 34.61 -8.94 -11.66
CA ASP A 135 35.97 -9.27 -12.11
C ASP A 135 36.59 -10.45 -11.34
N ASP A 136 36.34 -10.50 -10.03
CA ASP A 136 36.77 -11.56 -9.11
C ASP A 136 35.90 -12.84 -9.17
N ALA A 137 34.81 -12.81 -9.94
CA ALA A 137 33.83 -13.89 -10.10
C ALA A 137 33.19 -14.40 -8.79
N ASN A 138 33.19 -13.57 -7.74
CA ASN A 138 32.51 -13.85 -6.47
C ASN A 138 31.00 -13.55 -6.54
N TRP A 139 30.57 -12.79 -7.54
CA TRP A 139 29.18 -12.40 -7.74
C TRP A 139 28.72 -12.57 -9.18
N PHE A 140 27.46 -12.97 -9.34
CA PHE A 140 26.79 -13.08 -10.63
C PHE A 140 25.64 -12.10 -10.72
N TYR A 141 25.52 -11.45 -11.87
CA TYR A 141 24.34 -10.68 -12.24
C TYR A 141 23.39 -11.60 -12.98
N VAL A 142 22.20 -11.79 -12.43
CA VAL A 142 21.23 -12.76 -12.91
C VAL A 142 19.94 -12.09 -13.33
N TYR A 143 19.30 -12.68 -14.32
CA TYR A 143 17.93 -12.43 -14.72
C TYR A 143 17.05 -13.62 -14.34
N LEU A 144 15.90 -13.36 -13.74
CA LEU A 144 14.91 -14.35 -13.35
C LEU A 144 13.72 -14.31 -14.31
N PRO A 145 13.59 -15.28 -15.23
CA PRO A 145 12.58 -15.23 -16.30
C PRO A 145 11.13 -15.25 -15.82
N TYR A 146 10.89 -15.80 -14.63
CA TYR A 146 9.56 -15.95 -14.06
C TYR A 146 9.04 -14.68 -13.39
N THR A 147 9.95 -13.80 -12.97
CA THR A 147 9.63 -12.55 -12.27
C THR A 147 10.09 -11.30 -13.03
N ASP A 148 10.65 -11.48 -14.23
CA ASP A 148 11.23 -10.43 -15.09
C ASP A 148 12.18 -9.51 -14.30
N PHE A 149 13.01 -10.12 -13.45
CA PHE A 149 13.76 -9.44 -12.42
C PHE A 149 15.27 -9.59 -12.61
N TYR A 150 16.04 -8.56 -12.26
CA TYR A 150 17.50 -8.54 -12.37
C TYR A 150 18.16 -8.23 -11.02
N GLY A 151 19.30 -8.87 -10.72
CA GLY A 151 20.07 -8.48 -9.53
C GLY A 151 21.32 -9.33 -9.30
N TRP A 152 22.03 -9.02 -8.22
CA TRP A 152 23.28 -9.68 -7.85
C TRP A 152 23.06 -10.82 -6.88
N VAL A 153 23.68 -11.97 -7.15
CA VAL A 153 23.69 -13.12 -6.25
C VAL A 153 25.14 -13.57 -6.00
N PRO A 154 25.48 -14.01 -4.79
CA PRO A 154 26.81 -14.50 -4.51
C PRO A 154 27.06 -15.82 -5.26
N ARG A 155 28.32 -16.10 -5.61
CA ARG A 155 28.71 -17.31 -6.36
C ARG A 155 28.21 -18.60 -5.71
N GLU A 156 28.20 -18.65 -4.39
CA GLU A 156 27.87 -19.84 -3.58
C GLU A 156 26.41 -20.30 -3.68
N VAL A 157 25.51 -19.45 -4.19
CA VAL A 157 24.09 -19.77 -4.33
C VAL A 157 23.68 -20.18 -5.74
N VAL A 158 24.63 -20.20 -6.70
CA VAL A 158 24.38 -20.55 -8.11
C VAL A 158 25.23 -21.76 -8.52
N TYR A 159 24.58 -22.83 -8.97
CA TYR A 159 25.23 -23.92 -9.69
C TYR A 159 25.06 -23.71 -11.19
N ALA A 160 26.15 -23.41 -11.89
CA ALA A 160 26.14 -23.33 -13.34
C ALA A 160 26.44 -24.69 -13.98
N GLN A 161 25.76 -25.00 -15.10
CA GLN A 161 25.95 -26.24 -15.84
C GLN A 161 27.12 -26.18 -16.85
N THR A 162 27.88 -25.09 -16.86
CA THR A 162 28.96 -24.82 -17.83
C THR A 162 30.12 -24.06 -17.19
N ASP A 163 31.17 -23.78 -17.98
CA ASP A 163 32.30 -22.96 -17.55
C ASP A 163 31.94 -21.47 -17.37
N LEU A 164 31.90 -21.05 -16.10
CA LEU A 164 31.60 -19.68 -15.65
C LEU A 164 32.67 -18.64 -16.02
N ALA A 165 33.88 -19.06 -16.41
CA ALA A 165 34.93 -18.15 -16.84
C ALA A 165 34.57 -17.41 -18.15
N SER A 166 33.65 -17.98 -18.93
CA SER A 166 33.15 -17.41 -20.19
C SER A 166 32.12 -16.29 -20.03
N VAL A 167 31.56 -16.10 -18.81
CA VAL A 167 30.61 -15.03 -18.53
C VAL A 167 31.34 -13.68 -18.54
N ALA A 168 30.77 -12.71 -19.24
CA ALA A 168 31.33 -11.37 -19.33
C ALA A 168 31.45 -10.73 -17.94
N ALA A 169 32.64 -10.23 -17.62
CA ALA A 169 32.80 -9.35 -16.48
C ALA A 169 32.08 -8.04 -16.78
N ILE A 170 31.10 -7.70 -15.96
CA ILE A 170 30.38 -6.44 -16.05
C ILE A 170 30.85 -5.55 -14.92
N THR A 171 31.20 -4.32 -15.25
CA THR A 171 31.32 -3.29 -14.23
C THR A 171 29.89 -2.98 -13.78
N PRO A 172 29.53 -3.17 -12.49
CA PRO A 172 28.23 -2.72 -12.01
C PRO A 172 28.09 -1.25 -12.39
N PRO A 173 26.90 -0.79 -12.84
CA PRO A 173 26.71 0.62 -13.13
C PRO A 173 27.20 1.41 -11.92
N PRO A 174 28.12 2.39 -12.10
CA PRO A 174 28.54 3.20 -10.99
C PRO A 174 27.27 3.76 -10.39
N PHE A 175 27.04 3.51 -9.10
CA PHE A 175 26.02 4.24 -8.40
C PHE A 175 26.26 5.70 -8.74
N ALA A 176 25.28 6.33 -9.40
CA ALA A 176 25.03 7.71 -9.09
C ALA A 176 24.81 7.66 -7.58
N THR A 177 25.87 7.98 -6.84
CA THR A 177 25.70 8.52 -5.52
C THR A 177 24.84 9.73 -5.78
N PHE A 178 23.53 9.54 -5.72
CA PHE A 178 22.65 10.58 -5.31
C PHE A 178 23.07 10.87 -3.88
N VAL A 179 24.15 11.64 -3.75
CA VAL A 179 24.20 12.65 -2.73
C VAL A 179 23.04 13.55 -3.12
N VAL A 180 21.84 13.15 -2.69
CA VAL A 180 20.83 14.12 -2.39
C VAL A 180 21.53 14.97 -1.34
N THR A 181 22.11 16.08 -1.76
CA THR A 181 22.24 17.22 -0.87
C THR A 181 20.81 17.58 -0.54
N LEU A 182 20.24 16.83 0.41
CA LEU A 182 19.14 17.30 1.21
C LEU A 182 19.61 18.69 1.62
N PRO A 183 18.85 19.77 1.37
CA PRO A 183 19.14 21.01 2.06
C PRO A 183 19.38 20.60 3.50
N THR A 184 20.57 20.88 4.03
CA THR A 184 20.88 20.62 5.43
C THR A 184 19.66 21.12 6.18
N PRO A 185 18.87 20.25 6.84
CA PRO A 185 17.68 20.73 7.49
C PRO A 185 18.21 21.75 8.49
N THR A 186 17.93 23.02 8.23
CA THR A 186 17.97 24.02 9.29
C THR A 186 17.20 23.35 10.42
N PRO A 187 17.80 23.08 11.59
CA PRO A 187 17.19 22.25 12.62
C PRO A 187 15.94 22.98 13.14
N THR A 188 14.86 22.75 12.43
CA THR A 188 13.51 23.29 12.62
C THR A 188 12.49 22.19 12.33
N SER A 189 12.93 20.97 12.04
CA SER A 189 12.13 19.81 12.38
C SER A 189 12.05 19.80 13.91
N PRO A 190 10.84 19.85 14.51
CA PRO A 190 10.74 19.63 15.94
C PRO A 190 11.43 18.30 16.25
N ILE A 191 12.32 18.33 17.24
CA ILE A 191 12.92 17.11 17.80
C ILE A 191 11.75 16.21 18.15
N LEU A 192 11.55 15.17 17.35
CA LEU A 192 10.51 14.20 17.61
C LEU A 192 10.86 13.57 18.97
N PRO A 193 9.92 13.53 19.93
CA PRO A 193 10.23 13.02 21.25
C PRO A 193 10.78 11.59 21.11
N THR A 194 11.96 11.36 21.69
CA THR A 194 12.49 10.01 21.85
C THR A 194 11.41 9.20 22.59
N PRO A 195 11.02 8.01 22.09
CA PRO A 195 9.98 7.23 22.73
C PRO A 195 10.35 6.98 24.18
N THR A 196 9.59 7.58 25.08
CA THR A 196 9.71 7.32 26.51
C THR A 196 9.30 5.87 26.72
N PRO A 197 10.03 5.06 27.52
CA PRO A 197 9.63 3.69 27.80
C PRO A 197 8.18 3.68 28.30
N VAL A 198 7.30 3.00 27.55
CA VAL A 198 5.88 2.93 27.90
C VAL A 198 5.76 2.13 29.19
N VAL A 199 5.32 2.79 30.26
CA VAL A 199 4.89 2.08 31.48
C VAL A 199 3.51 1.54 31.21
N LEU A 200 3.44 0.30 30.72
CA LEU A 200 2.19 -0.35 30.32
C LEU A 200 1.26 -0.59 31.52
N GLY A 201 1.82 -0.95 32.69
CA GLY A 201 1.03 -1.36 33.86
C GLY A 201 0.42 -2.76 33.68
N ASP A 202 -0.52 -3.12 34.56
CA ASP A 202 -1.34 -4.32 34.40
C ASP A 202 -2.56 -4.07 33.49
N VAL A 203 -3.36 -5.10 33.22
CA VAL A 203 -4.56 -5.00 32.37
C VAL A 203 -5.51 -3.88 32.84
N PRO A 204 -5.91 -3.82 34.13
CA PRO A 204 -6.74 -2.71 34.62
C PRO A 204 -6.13 -1.32 34.40
N ALA A 205 -4.81 -1.15 34.57
CA ALA A 205 -4.16 0.12 34.30
C ALA A 205 -4.26 0.53 32.81
N MET A 206 -4.04 -0.41 31.89
CA MET A 206 -4.17 -0.16 30.44
C MET A 206 -5.61 0.17 30.04
N GLU A 207 -6.59 -0.57 30.55
CA GLU A 207 -8.02 -0.32 30.30
C GLU A 207 -8.43 1.08 30.80
N ASN A 208 -8.04 1.43 32.04
CA ASN A 208 -8.30 2.76 32.60
C ASN A 208 -7.68 3.87 31.75
N ARG A 209 -6.47 3.67 31.24
CA ARG A 209 -5.81 4.62 30.34
C ARG A 209 -6.59 4.76 29.02
N LEU A 210 -7.02 3.66 28.38
CA LEU A 210 -7.85 3.73 27.16
C LEU A 210 -9.18 4.45 27.41
N HIS A 211 -9.84 4.20 28.54
CA HIS A 211 -11.09 4.88 28.87
C HIS A 211 -10.93 6.39 29.05
N SER A 212 -9.77 6.83 29.54
CA SER A 212 -9.47 8.24 29.80
C SER A 212 -9.20 9.07 28.53
N VAL A 213 -8.78 8.43 27.43
CA VAL A 213 -8.54 9.11 26.15
C VAL A 213 -9.87 9.25 25.39
N PRO A 214 -10.23 10.44 24.86
CA PRO A 214 -11.50 10.63 24.15
C PRO A 214 -11.63 9.76 22.89
N ALA A 215 -12.87 9.58 22.41
CA ALA A 215 -13.17 8.83 21.18
C ALA A 215 -12.39 9.35 19.97
N LEU A 216 -12.28 10.68 19.85
CA LEU A 216 -11.53 11.37 18.82
C LEU A 216 -10.44 12.20 19.50
N HIS A 217 -9.18 11.80 19.31
CA HIS A 217 -8.02 12.38 19.97
C HIS A 217 -7.10 13.06 18.95
N ASN A 218 -6.51 14.21 19.29
CA ASN A 218 -5.55 14.93 18.45
C ASN A 218 -6.02 15.26 17.00
N MET A 219 -7.32 15.45 16.77
CA MET A 219 -7.87 15.65 15.41
C MET A 219 -7.39 16.94 14.73
N ASN A 220 -7.06 17.98 15.50
CA ASN A 220 -6.88 19.35 15.00
C ASN A 220 -5.60 20.04 15.52
N THR A 221 -4.58 19.26 15.90
CA THR A 221 -3.31 19.81 16.42
C THR A 221 -2.61 20.70 15.37
N GLU A 222 -1.71 21.56 15.82
CA GLU A 222 -0.86 22.34 14.91
C GLU A 222 -0.04 21.45 13.97
N ARG A 223 0.39 20.28 14.44
CA ARG A 223 1.12 19.31 13.63
C ARG A 223 0.25 18.73 12.51
N VAL A 224 -1.02 18.44 12.78
CA VAL A 224 -1.97 17.98 11.75
C VAL A 224 -2.17 19.04 10.66
N ARG A 225 -2.30 20.31 11.06
CA ARG A 225 -2.37 21.45 10.11
C ARG A 225 -1.10 21.56 9.27
N ALA A 226 0.07 21.39 9.88
CA ALA A 226 1.34 21.43 9.16
C ALA A 226 1.48 20.28 8.15
N ILE A 227 1.09 19.05 8.52
CA ILE A 227 1.10 17.89 7.61
C ILE A 227 0.20 18.16 6.40
N PHE A 228 -1.03 18.65 6.63
CA PHE A 228 -1.96 19.00 5.55
C PHE A 228 -1.36 20.06 4.62
N GLN A 229 -0.81 21.15 5.16
CA GLN A 229 -0.21 22.23 4.37
C GLN A 229 0.96 21.74 3.51
N ILE A 230 1.82 20.87 4.05
CA ILE A 230 2.90 20.22 3.29
C ILE A 230 2.31 19.33 2.18
N GLY A 231 1.30 18.52 2.49
CA GLY A 231 0.61 17.69 1.50
C GLY A 231 0.02 18.49 0.34
N GLN A 232 -0.58 19.65 0.62
CA GLN A 232 -1.09 20.55 -0.42
C GLN A 232 0.04 21.04 -1.34
N GLN A 233 1.26 21.27 -0.82
CA GLN A 233 2.43 21.64 -1.64
C GLN A 233 2.93 20.48 -2.50
N PHE A 234 2.76 19.23 -2.06
CA PHE A 234 3.06 18.02 -2.85
C PHE A 234 1.96 17.67 -3.86
N GLY A 235 0.86 18.40 -3.87
CA GLY A 235 -0.28 18.14 -4.76
C GLY A 235 -1.17 16.99 -4.28
N ASN A 236 -1.16 16.68 -2.98
CA ASN A 236 -2.15 15.79 -2.37
C ASN A 236 -3.54 16.43 -2.45
N ARG A 237 -4.54 15.61 -2.74
CA ARG A 237 -5.92 16.03 -2.92
C ARG A 237 -6.63 16.13 -1.59
N ALA A 238 -7.09 17.33 -1.26
CA ALA A 238 -7.76 17.62 0.01
C ALA A 238 -9.05 16.80 0.20
N ASP A 239 -9.73 16.48 -0.90
CA ASP A 239 -11.00 15.74 -0.98
C ASP A 239 -10.82 14.23 -1.17
N VAL A 240 -9.61 13.71 -0.97
CA VAL A 240 -9.31 12.27 -1.04
C VAL A 240 -8.66 11.80 0.25
N PHE A 241 -9.19 10.69 0.78
CA PHE A 241 -8.54 9.86 1.78
C PHE A 241 -8.29 8.43 1.23
N SER A 242 -7.35 7.73 1.86
CA SER A 242 -7.08 6.30 1.63
C SER A 242 -7.27 5.51 2.93
N VAL A 243 -7.32 4.18 2.82
CA VAL A 243 -7.47 3.26 3.96
C VAL A 243 -6.29 2.29 4.03
N ILE A 244 -5.72 2.13 5.22
CA ILE A 244 -4.75 1.10 5.55
C ILE A 244 -5.40 0.15 6.58
N GLY A 245 -5.47 -1.14 6.29
CA GLY A 245 -5.99 -2.07 7.29
C GLY A 245 -6.12 -3.53 6.88
N ASP A 246 -6.67 -4.32 7.80
CA ASP A 246 -6.88 -5.76 7.64
C ASP A 246 -8.30 -6.11 7.15
N SER A 247 -8.77 -7.35 7.39
CA SER A 247 -10.10 -7.82 7.01
C SER A 247 -11.26 -7.01 7.62
N ASN A 248 -11.05 -6.28 8.71
CA ASN A 248 -12.04 -5.34 9.20
C ASN A 248 -12.08 -4.07 8.34
N SER A 249 -11.03 -3.72 7.61
CA SER A 249 -10.97 -2.52 6.78
C SER A 249 -11.21 -2.81 5.29
N THR A 250 -11.38 -4.08 4.90
CA THR A 250 -11.73 -4.44 3.52
C THR A 250 -13.18 -4.06 3.19
N ASN A 251 -13.42 -3.86 1.89
CA ASN A 251 -14.65 -3.32 1.31
C ASN A 251 -15.94 -4.12 1.63
N GLY A 252 -17.08 -3.43 1.51
CA GLY A 252 -18.43 -3.97 1.72
C GLY A 252 -19.18 -3.25 2.85
N ASP A 253 -18.76 -3.49 4.10
CA ASP A 253 -19.34 -2.90 5.29
C ASP A 253 -18.56 -1.67 5.81
N PHE A 254 -17.25 -1.59 5.55
CA PHE A 254 -16.43 -0.42 5.91
C PHE A 254 -16.47 0.65 4.82
N LEU A 255 -17.01 1.83 5.17
CA LEU A 255 -17.05 3.08 4.38
C LEU A 255 -17.78 3.05 3.02
N GLN A 256 -17.73 1.95 2.26
CA GLN A 256 -18.38 1.79 0.96
C GLN A 256 -19.84 2.25 0.91
N PRO A 257 -20.70 1.94 1.90
CA PRO A 257 -22.08 2.39 1.93
C PRO A 257 -22.29 3.90 1.73
N PHE A 258 -21.34 4.74 2.16
CA PHE A 258 -21.45 6.19 2.00
C PHE A 258 -21.34 6.65 0.54
N GLY A 259 -20.57 5.94 -0.28
CA GLY A 259 -20.34 6.28 -1.68
C GLY A 259 -21.28 5.60 -2.68
N LEU A 260 -22.25 4.79 -2.23
CA LEU A 260 -23.18 4.08 -3.13
C LEU A 260 -24.28 4.99 -3.68
N SER A 261 -24.88 5.85 -2.85
CA SER A 261 -25.82 6.91 -3.26
C SER A 261 -26.10 7.87 -2.09
N GLU A 262 -26.55 9.10 -2.39
CA GLU A 262 -26.85 10.13 -1.38
C GLU A 262 -27.85 9.70 -0.31
N ASN A 263 -28.75 8.76 -0.63
CA ASN A 263 -29.84 8.31 0.23
C ASN A 263 -29.63 6.88 0.76
N PHE A 264 -28.46 6.28 0.57
CA PHE A 264 -28.18 4.94 1.08
C PHE A 264 -28.12 4.89 2.61
N CYS A 265 -27.53 5.92 3.22
CA CYS A 265 -27.28 5.98 4.66
C CYS A 265 -28.36 6.75 5.42
N ASN A 266 -28.59 6.36 6.67
CA ASN A 266 -29.59 6.96 7.54
C ASN A 266 -28.90 7.70 8.68
N TYR A 267 -29.26 8.98 8.86
CA TYR A 267 -28.67 9.85 9.89
C TYR A 267 -29.78 10.28 10.84
N SER A 268 -29.49 10.28 12.15
CA SER A 268 -30.29 11.07 13.09
C SER A 268 -30.02 12.57 12.90
N GLU A 269 -30.83 13.44 13.48
CA GLU A 269 -30.62 14.90 13.42
C GLU A 269 -29.22 15.30 13.92
N ALA A 270 -28.72 14.64 14.96
CA ALA A 270 -27.39 14.89 15.53
C ALA A 270 -26.24 14.57 14.55
N TYR A 271 -26.46 13.68 13.58
CA TYR A 271 -25.45 13.28 12.60
C TYR A 271 -25.73 13.80 11.20
N ALA A 272 -26.80 14.57 10.99
CA ALA A 272 -27.13 15.14 9.69
C ALA A 272 -25.99 15.95 9.04
N PRO A 273 -25.19 16.75 9.79
CA PRO A 273 -24.05 17.48 9.21
C PRO A 273 -22.95 16.60 8.59
N LEU A 274 -22.89 15.31 8.95
CA LEU A 274 -21.88 14.40 8.39
C LEU A 274 -22.11 14.12 6.89
N ARG A 275 -23.29 14.43 6.35
CA ARG A 275 -23.58 14.34 4.91
C ARG A 275 -22.66 15.23 4.08
N ASP A 276 -22.31 16.41 4.58
CA ASP A 276 -21.41 17.34 3.88
C ASP A 276 -19.99 16.75 3.77
N THR A 277 -19.57 16.01 4.80
CA THR A 277 -18.30 15.28 4.80
C THR A 277 -18.31 14.12 3.81
N VAL A 278 -19.42 13.38 3.73
CA VAL A 278 -19.59 12.36 2.69
C VAL A 278 -19.51 13.00 1.30
N GLN A 279 -20.21 14.11 1.08
CA GLN A 279 -20.16 14.81 -0.21
C GLN A 279 -18.74 15.28 -0.56
N PHE A 280 -18.03 15.87 0.40
CA PHE A 280 -16.66 16.35 0.19
C PHE A 280 -15.70 15.24 -0.24
N PHE A 281 -15.71 14.09 0.45
CA PHE A 281 -14.86 12.95 0.11
C PHE A 281 -15.45 12.02 -0.97
N SER A 282 -16.56 12.39 -1.60
CA SER A 282 -17.13 11.67 -2.75
C SER A 282 -16.43 12.05 -4.07
N ALA A 283 -15.39 12.88 -4.04
CA ALA A 283 -14.60 13.22 -5.21
C ALA A 283 -13.98 11.96 -5.85
N PRO A 284 -13.94 11.86 -7.19
CA PRO A 284 -13.28 10.76 -7.89
C PRO A 284 -11.80 10.60 -7.52
N VAL A 285 -11.44 9.43 -6.99
CA VAL A 285 -10.03 9.06 -6.73
C VAL A 285 -9.30 8.83 -8.05
N TRP A 286 -9.97 8.25 -9.04
CA TRP A 286 -9.45 8.11 -10.40
C TRP A 286 -10.51 8.57 -11.40
N GLN A 287 -10.09 9.23 -12.47
CA GLN A 287 -11.00 9.60 -13.56
C GLN A 287 -11.21 8.37 -14.44
N ASN A 288 -12.42 7.82 -14.44
CA ASN A 288 -12.77 6.81 -15.41
C ASN A 288 -12.78 7.43 -16.82
N PRO A 289 -11.98 6.92 -17.78
CA PRO A 289 -12.05 7.40 -19.16
C PRO A 289 -13.42 7.12 -19.79
N ASP A 290 -14.19 6.18 -19.24
CA ASP A 290 -15.59 5.97 -19.56
C ASP A 290 -16.49 6.80 -18.62
N PRO A 291 -17.14 7.88 -19.12
CA PRO A 291 -18.00 8.73 -18.31
C PRO A 291 -19.32 8.05 -17.90
N GLU A 292 -19.68 6.89 -18.48
CA GLU A 292 -20.89 6.14 -18.11
C GLU A 292 -20.67 5.27 -16.88
N ILE A 293 -19.42 5.00 -16.49
CA ILE A 293 -19.09 4.21 -15.31
C ILE A 293 -18.72 5.18 -14.17
N PRO A 294 -19.46 5.18 -13.04
CA PRO A 294 -19.14 6.01 -11.90
C PRO A 294 -17.69 5.81 -11.47
N SER A 295 -16.96 6.91 -11.32
CA SER A 295 -15.61 6.86 -10.77
C SER A 295 -15.69 6.57 -9.27
N ASN A 296 -14.75 5.75 -8.78
CA ASN A 296 -14.69 5.44 -7.35
C ASN A 296 -14.28 6.67 -6.54
N SER A 297 -14.98 6.92 -5.44
CA SER A 297 -14.61 7.92 -4.44
C SER A 297 -13.73 7.29 -3.37
N SER A 298 -13.24 8.07 -2.39
CA SER A 298 -12.51 7.49 -1.25
C SER A 298 -13.33 6.48 -0.45
N PHE A 299 -14.65 6.52 -0.53
CA PHE A 299 -15.52 5.54 0.12
C PHE A 299 -15.59 4.21 -0.64
N THR A 300 -15.52 4.25 -1.98
CA THR A 300 -15.71 3.05 -2.84
C THR A 300 -14.44 2.58 -3.54
N HIS A 301 -13.34 3.32 -3.39
CA HIS A 301 -12.02 2.94 -3.87
C HIS A 301 -11.45 1.82 -3.02
N ASP A 302 -11.05 0.74 -3.69
CA ASP A 302 -10.33 -0.36 -3.07
C ASP A 302 -8.86 0.07 -2.89
N SER A 303 -8.54 0.55 -1.68
CA SER A 303 -7.17 0.95 -1.33
C SER A 303 -6.24 -0.27 -1.41
N VAL A 304 -5.13 -0.16 -2.14
CA VAL A 304 -4.17 -1.29 -2.26
C VAL A 304 -3.49 -1.61 -0.93
N THR A 305 -3.63 -0.72 0.06
CA THR A 305 -3.16 -0.86 1.44
C THR A 305 -4.16 -1.53 2.39
N ALA A 306 -5.28 -2.05 1.90
CA ALA A 306 -6.27 -2.76 2.71
C ALA A 306 -6.65 -4.11 2.08
N ASP A 307 -6.23 -5.20 2.71
CA ASP A 307 -6.58 -6.56 2.29
C ASP A 307 -6.77 -7.49 3.50
N ARG A 308 -7.47 -8.59 3.28
CA ARG A 308 -7.67 -9.64 4.27
C ARG A 308 -6.32 -10.26 4.62
N GLY A 309 -6.02 -10.26 5.91
CA GLY A 309 -4.77 -10.81 6.41
C GLY A 309 -3.60 -9.82 6.42
N PHE A 310 -3.80 -8.56 6.03
CA PHE A 310 -2.79 -7.53 6.24
C PHE A 310 -2.43 -7.42 7.72
N ASN A 311 -1.14 -7.41 8.00
CA ASN A 311 -0.57 -6.95 9.26
C ASN A 311 0.18 -5.63 9.00
N SER A 312 0.74 -5.04 10.05
CA SER A 312 1.48 -3.77 9.97
C SER A 312 2.74 -3.80 9.10
N ALA A 313 3.30 -4.98 8.78
CA ALA A 313 4.43 -5.09 7.86
C ALA A 313 3.99 -5.17 6.39
N ALA A 314 2.79 -5.68 6.11
CA ALA A 314 2.30 -5.98 4.76
C ALA A 314 2.30 -4.75 3.84
N VAL A 315 2.02 -3.57 4.37
CA VAL A 315 1.98 -2.30 3.62
C VAL A 315 3.32 -1.90 3.00
N PHE A 316 4.42 -2.48 3.47
CA PHE A 316 5.77 -2.26 2.97
C PHE A 316 6.25 -3.37 2.03
N ASP A 317 5.54 -4.49 1.95
CA ASP A 317 5.96 -5.67 1.21
C ASP A 317 5.42 -5.61 -0.23
N PRO A 318 6.29 -5.45 -1.25
CA PRO A 318 5.88 -5.38 -2.66
C PRO A 318 5.25 -6.67 -3.19
N LEU A 319 5.30 -7.79 -2.46
CA LEU A 319 4.57 -9.00 -2.84
C LEU A 319 3.06 -8.75 -2.95
N TRP A 320 2.52 -7.83 -2.13
CA TRP A 320 1.10 -7.50 -2.12
C TRP A 320 0.64 -6.64 -3.31
N THR A 321 1.56 -6.04 -4.07
CA THR A 321 1.25 -5.30 -5.30
C THR A 321 1.69 -6.03 -6.56
N SER A 322 2.28 -7.22 -6.40
CA SER A 322 2.79 -8.01 -7.52
C SER A 322 1.67 -8.32 -8.52
N GLY A 323 1.86 -7.92 -9.78
CA GLY A 323 0.89 -8.11 -10.84
C GLY A 323 -0.31 -7.14 -10.81
N MET A 324 -0.34 -6.15 -9.92
CA MET A 324 -1.35 -5.10 -9.94
C MET A 324 -1.02 -4.05 -11.02
N PRO A 325 -1.86 -3.85 -12.05
CA PRO A 325 -1.56 -2.92 -13.15
C PRO A 325 -1.39 -1.45 -12.71
N LEU A 326 -1.96 -1.09 -11.56
CA LEU A 326 -1.90 0.26 -10.99
C LEU A 326 -0.53 0.58 -10.35
N CYS A 327 0.17 -0.45 -9.87
CA CYS A 327 1.40 -0.31 -9.11
C CYS A 327 2.63 -0.55 -10.00
N ILE A 328 3.72 0.16 -9.70
CA ILE A 328 4.99 -0.08 -10.38
C ILE A 328 5.56 -1.42 -9.88
N PRO A 329 6.18 -2.26 -10.73
CA PRO A 329 6.82 -3.48 -10.27
C PRO A 329 7.82 -3.22 -9.13
N GLY A 330 7.66 -3.93 -8.01
CA GLY A 330 8.50 -3.75 -6.80
C GLY A 330 8.09 -2.60 -5.90
N GLU A 331 7.01 -1.87 -6.20
CA GLU A 331 6.47 -0.80 -5.36
C GLU A 331 5.66 -1.37 -4.19
N SER A 332 5.90 -0.92 -2.96
CA SER A 332 5.08 -1.35 -1.81
C SER A 332 3.63 -0.86 -1.92
N PRO A 333 2.65 -1.52 -1.27
CA PRO A 333 1.27 -1.05 -1.21
C PRO A 333 1.15 0.41 -0.79
N LEU A 334 1.87 0.81 0.26
CA LEU A 334 1.84 2.17 0.79
C LEU A 334 2.30 3.21 -0.25
N THR A 335 3.40 2.92 -0.93
CA THR A 335 3.96 3.81 -1.96
C THR A 335 3.02 3.90 -3.16
N CYS A 336 2.47 2.76 -3.61
CA CYS A 336 1.54 2.71 -4.72
C CYS A 336 0.27 3.51 -4.44
N GLU A 337 -0.35 3.31 -3.27
CA GLU A 337 -1.56 4.04 -2.86
C GLU A 337 -1.30 5.54 -2.80
N PHE A 338 -0.23 5.99 -2.13
CA PHE A 338 0.06 7.43 -2.01
C PHE A 338 0.42 8.08 -3.34
N ARG A 339 1.12 7.38 -4.23
CA ARG A 339 1.44 7.89 -5.58
C ARG A 339 0.17 8.04 -6.43
N THR A 340 -0.73 7.07 -6.36
CA THR A 340 -1.87 6.97 -7.29
C THR A 340 -3.08 7.74 -6.77
N ALA A 341 -3.44 7.57 -5.50
CA ALA A 341 -4.55 8.26 -4.88
C ALA A 341 -4.19 9.68 -4.41
N ARG A 342 -2.91 9.98 -4.12
CA ARG A 342 -2.45 11.28 -3.59
C ARG A 342 -3.37 11.80 -2.46
N PRO A 343 -3.64 11.00 -1.41
CA PRO A 343 -4.62 11.36 -0.40
C PRO A 343 -4.11 12.48 0.51
N SER A 344 -5.01 13.25 1.11
CA SER A 344 -4.69 14.16 2.20
C SER A 344 -4.75 13.51 3.58
N ILE A 345 -5.52 12.42 3.71
CA ILE A 345 -5.74 11.67 4.95
C ILE A 345 -5.57 10.17 4.65
N THR A 346 -4.99 9.43 5.58
CA THR A 346 -5.05 7.96 5.56
C THR A 346 -5.64 7.44 6.87
N ILE A 347 -6.68 6.60 6.79
CA ILE A 347 -7.31 5.96 7.95
C ILE A 347 -6.62 4.62 8.19
N ILE A 348 -6.06 4.41 9.37
CA ILE A 348 -5.22 3.26 9.68
C ILE A 348 -5.85 2.43 10.79
N MET A 349 -6.25 1.20 10.48
CA MET A 349 -6.71 0.22 11.46
C MET A 349 -6.03 -1.12 11.22
N LEU A 350 -4.95 -1.36 11.96
CA LEU A 350 -4.13 -2.56 11.94
C LEU A 350 -3.87 -3.01 13.39
N GLY A 351 -3.70 -4.30 13.61
CA GLY A 351 -3.49 -4.86 14.94
C GLY A 351 -4.20 -6.19 15.17
N GLY A 352 -5.33 -6.42 14.49
CA GLY A 352 -6.15 -7.62 14.64
C GLY A 352 -5.40 -8.88 14.20
N ILE A 353 -4.69 -8.81 13.07
CA ILE A 353 -3.79 -9.88 12.60
C ILE A 353 -2.48 -9.87 13.39
N ASP A 354 -1.91 -8.69 13.64
CA ASP A 354 -0.62 -8.51 14.29
C ASP A 354 -0.55 -9.13 15.68
N VAL A 355 -1.62 -9.01 16.48
CA VAL A 355 -1.61 -9.49 17.87
C VAL A 355 -1.33 -11.00 17.98
N ASN A 356 -1.65 -11.76 16.93
CA ASN A 356 -1.41 -13.20 16.86
C ASN A 356 -0.03 -13.55 16.27
N ASN A 357 0.60 -12.64 15.53
CA ASN A 357 1.75 -12.97 14.68
C ASN A 357 3.02 -12.16 15.01
N LEU A 358 2.89 -11.01 15.67
CA LEU A 358 3.99 -10.09 15.92
C LEU A 358 4.26 -9.91 17.41
N SER A 359 5.51 -9.57 17.71
CA SER A 359 5.88 -9.05 19.02
C SER A 359 5.40 -7.60 19.18
N THR A 360 5.24 -7.17 20.43
CA THR A 360 4.96 -5.79 20.82
C THR A 360 5.97 -4.80 20.23
N SER A 361 7.26 -5.16 20.18
CA SER A 361 8.30 -4.31 19.56
C SER A 361 8.15 -4.21 18.04
N SER A 362 7.87 -5.33 17.36
CA SER A 362 7.72 -5.36 15.89
C SER A 362 6.50 -4.55 15.45
N TYR A 363 5.37 -4.71 16.15
CA TYR A 363 4.18 -3.92 15.88
C TYR A 363 4.44 -2.42 16.07
N TYR A 364 5.09 -2.02 17.18
CA TYR A 364 5.45 -0.64 17.43
C TYR A 364 6.30 -0.03 16.31
N GLN A 365 7.36 -0.73 15.90
CA GLN A 365 8.26 -0.27 14.84
C GLN A 365 7.54 -0.10 13.50
N ASN A 366 6.69 -1.06 13.15
CA ASN A 366 5.91 -1.00 11.91
C ASN A 366 4.92 0.16 11.95
N MET A 367 4.17 0.35 13.05
CA MET A 367 3.21 1.45 13.16
C MET A 367 3.89 2.82 13.16
N VAL A 368 5.07 2.94 13.78
CA VAL A 368 5.91 4.15 13.68
C VAL A 368 6.31 4.40 12.24
N ALA A 369 6.81 3.38 11.52
CA ALA A 369 7.18 3.53 10.12
C ALA A 369 6.00 3.98 9.26
N ILE A 370 4.80 3.41 9.45
CA ILE A 370 3.59 3.83 8.71
C ILE A 370 3.26 5.30 8.95
N VAL A 371 3.31 5.75 10.21
CA VAL A 371 3.06 7.14 10.58
C VAL A 371 4.11 8.07 9.99
N GLU A 372 5.39 7.71 10.04
CA GLU A 372 6.49 8.50 9.50
C GLU A 372 6.42 8.62 7.97
N GLU A 373 6.17 7.52 7.27
CA GLU A 373 5.99 7.53 5.80
C GLU A 373 4.78 8.39 5.41
N SER A 374 3.65 8.28 6.13
CA SER A 374 2.46 9.10 5.89
C SER A 374 2.77 10.59 6.05
N ILE A 375 3.42 10.97 7.15
CA ILE A 375 3.82 12.35 7.41
C ILE A 375 4.79 12.85 6.34
N ARG A 376 5.78 12.03 5.94
CA ARG A 376 6.76 12.38 4.91
C ARG A 376 6.11 12.59 3.55
N ALA A 377 5.06 11.84 3.25
CA ALA A 377 4.25 12.01 2.05
C ALA A 377 3.24 13.18 2.14
N GLY A 378 3.18 13.92 3.26
CA GLY A 378 2.21 14.99 3.47
C GLY A 378 0.77 14.47 3.63
N VAL A 379 0.60 13.24 4.10
CA VAL A 379 -0.69 12.59 4.36
C VAL A 379 -0.93 12.55 5.87
N ILE A 380 -2.09 12.98 6.34
CA ILE A 380 -2.44 12.92 7.77
C ILE A 380 -2.73 11.46 8.16
N PRO A 381 -1.95 10.81 9.03
CA PRO A 381 -2.25 9.46 9.49
C PRO A 381 -3.24 9.49 10.65
N VAL A 382 -4.43 8.92 10.46
CA VAL A 382 -5.46 8.76 11.49
C VAL A 382 -5.40 7.34 12.03
N LEU A 383 -4.82 7.15 13.21
CA LEU A 383 -4.71 5.84 13.86
C LEU A 383 -6.06 5.40 14.43
N THR A 384 -6.36 4.11 14.42
CA THR A 384 -7.58 3.56 15.03
C THR A 384 -7.21 2.40 15.95
N THR A 385 -7.55 2.51 17.24
CA THR A 385 -7.43 1.37 18.18
C THR A 385 -8.36 0.24 17.76
N PHE A 386 -8.02 -1.01 18.05
CA PHE A 386 -8.83 -2.17 17.66
C PHE A 386 -9.37 -2.92 18.89
N VAL A 387 -10.32 -3.83 18.65
CA VAL A 387 -11.03 -4.56 19.70
C VAL A 387 -10.66 -6.04 19.66
N VAL A 388 -10.31 -6.59 20.81
CA VAL A 388 -10.15 -8.04 21.04
C VAL A 388 -10.98 -8.38 22.26
N LEU A 389 -11.68 -9.52 22.23
CA LEU A 389 -12.52 -9.95 23.35
C LEU A 389 -11.67 -10.27 24.60
N PRO A 390 -12.10 -9.85 25.81
CA PRO A 390 -11.35 -10.10 27.05
C PRO A 390 -11.07 -11.57 27.37
N ASN A 391 -11.85 -12.49 26.81
CA ASN A 391 -11.68 -13.92 27.03
C ASN A 391 -10.67 -14.59 26.08
N ARG A 392 -10.00 -13.83 25.21
CA ARG A 392 -8.91 -14.33 24.37
C ARG A 392 -7.58 -14.24 25.12
N ASP A 393 -6.73 -15.24 24.91
CA ASP A 393 -5.37 -15.32 25.45
C ASP A 393 -4.46 -14.15 25.03
N VAL A 394 -4.73 -13.56 23.86
CA VAL A 394 -4.03 -12.38 23.34
C VAL A 394 -4.56 -11.04 23.86
N TYR A 395 -5.53 -11.01 24.79
CA TYR A 395 -6.17 -9.77 25.23
C TYR A 395 -5.19 -8.76 25.85
N SER A 396 -4.32 -9.20 26.77
CA SER A 396 -3.30 -8.32 27.36
C SER A 396 -2.41 -7.69 26.29
N ARG A 397 -1.94 -8.47 25.30
CA ARG A 397 -1.12 -7.96 24.20
C ARG A 397 -1.89 -6.98 23.30
N SER A 398 -3.19 -7.20 23.09
CA SER A 398 -4.01 -6.24 22.33
C SER A 398 -4.11 -4.88 23.02
N LEU A 399 -4.17 -4.87 24.36
CA LEU A 399 -4.14 -3.64 25.14
C LEU A 399 -2.77 -2.95 25.03
N GLU A 400 -1.66 -3.71 25.06
CA GLU A 400 -0.32 -3.16 24.82
C GLU A 400 -0.23 -2.47 23.46
N PHE A 401 -0.79 -3.07 22.41
CA PHE A 401 -0.79 -2.49 21.07
C PHE A 401 -1.62 -1.21 21.02
N ASN A 402 -2.81 -1.21 21.64
CA ASN A 402 -3.62 0.01 21.74
C ASN A 402 -2.92 1.12 22.56
N MET A 403 -2.18 0.77 23.62
CA MET A 403 -1.33 1.73 24.36
C MET A 403 -0.29 2.37 23.45
N MET A 404 0.37 1.56 22.63
CA MET A 404 1.35 2.03 21.65
C MET A 404 0.74 2.98 20.64
N LEU A 405 -0.46 2.70 20.13
CA LEU A 405 -1.15 3.63 19.23
C LEU A 405 -1.44 4.98 19.91
N LEU A 406 -1.85 4.98 21.18
CA LEU A 406 -1.99 6.22 21.97
C LEU A 406 -0.66 6.97 22.10
N ASP A 407 0.42 6.25 22.41
CA ASP A 407 1.75 6.83 22.57
C ASP A 407 2.28 7.42 21.26
N ILE A 408 2.10 6.72 20.13
CA ILE A 408 2.45 7.23 18.79
C ILE A 408 1.62 8.47 18.46
N ALA A 409 0.29 8.43 18.64
CA ALA A 409 -0.58 9.59 18.39
C ALA A 409 -0.17 10.82 19.21
N ASN A 410 0.26 10.62 20.46
CA ASN A 410 0.77 11.70 21.31
C ASN A 410 2.17 12.17 20.89
N ALA A 411 3.08 11.25 20.58
CA ALA A 411 4.45 11.59 20.20
C ALA A 411 4.51 12.38 18.89
N TYR A 412 3.72 11.95 17.89
CA TYR A 412 3.65 12.60 16.58
C TYR A 412 2.56 13.68 16.49
N GLN A 413 1.76 13.86 17.55
CA GLN A 413 0.62 14.79 17.58
C GLN A 413 -0.35 14.55 16.40
N THR A 414 -0.58 13.29 16.03
CA THR A 414 -1.45 12.85 14.93
C THR A 414 -2.80 12.36 15.43
N PRO A 415 -3.85 12.37 14.59
CA PRO A 415 -5.19 11.98 15.02
C PRO A 415 -5.29 10.50 15.40
N LEU A 416 -6.15 10.22 16.37
CA LEU A 416 -6.50 8.86 16.76
C LEU A 416 -8.01 8.70 17.03
N ILE A 417 -8.58 7.64 16.48
CA ILE A 417 -9.92 7.14 16.76
C ILE A 417 -9.80 6.02 17.82
N ASN A 418 -10.29 6.30 19.02
CA ASN A 418 -10.31 5.32 20.12
C ASN A 418 -11.56 4.45 20.04
N LEU A 419 -11.66 3.64 18.98
CA LEU A 419 -12.74 2.68 18.77
C LEU A 419 -12.84 1.68 19.94
N TRP A 420 -11.72 1.26 20.55
CA TRP A 420 -11.74 0.34 21.68
C TRP A 420 -12.59 0.88 22.82
N ARG A 421 -12.44 2.17 23.16
CA ARG A 421 -13.22 2.82 24.23
C ARG A 421 -14.71 2.76 23.97
N GLU A 422 -15.14 3.18 22.79
CA GLU A 422 -16.56 3.24 22.44
C GLU A 422 -17.17 1.84 22.33
N ALA A 423 -16.39 0.88 21.84
CA ALA A 423 -16.80 -0.50 21.70
C ALA A 423 -17.14 -1.17 23.04
N GLN A 424 -16.56 -0.72 24.17
CA GLN A 424 -16.83 -1.31 25.49
C GLN A 424 -18.30 -1.22 25.92
N PHE A 425 -19.08 -0.30 25.33
CA PHE A 425 -20.49 -0.13 25.64
C PHE A 425 -21.42 -0.98 24.77
N LEU A 426 -20.88 -1.70 23.79
CA LEU A 426 -21.66 -2.51 22.86
C LEU A 426 -21.82 -3.95 23.39
N PRO A 427 -22.90 -4.65 23.01
CA PRO A 427 -22.99 -6.09 23.19
C PRO A 427 -21.78 -6.79 22.57
N ASP A 428 -21.18 -7.72 23.32
CA ASP A 428 -19.97 -8.46 22.92
C ASP A 428 -18.83 -7.54 22.46
N TYR A 429 -18.72 -6.34 23.05
CA TYR A 429 -17.69 -5.35 22.69
C TYR A 429 -17.78 -4.93 21.20
N GLY A 430 -18.95 -5.09 20.58
CA GLY A 430 -19.15 -4.84 19.16
C GLY A 430 -18.52 -5.90 18.24
N ILE A 431 -18.06 -7.05 18.77
CA ILE A 431 -17.51 -8.17 17.99
C ILE A 431 -18.61 -9.13 17.53
N GLY A 432 -18.47 -9.67 16.33
CA GLY A 432 -19.42 -10.59 15.72
C GLY A 432 -19.33 -12.03 16.26
N PRO A 433 -20.23 -12.92 15.81
CA PRO A 433 -20.27 -14.32 16.25
C PRO A 433 -18.99 -15.12 15.97
N ASP A 434 -18.17 -14.70 15.00
CA ASP A 434 -16.87 -15.32 14.68
C ASP A 434 -15.76 -14.98 15.69
N ARG A 435 -16.08 -14.13 16.68
CA ARG A 435 -15.22 -13.70 17.79
C ARG A 435 -13.93 -12.98 17.36
N THR A 436 -13.88 -12.49 16.12
CA THR A 436 -12.69 -11.85 15.52
C THR A 436 -13.03 -10.54 14.82
N HIS A 437 -14.07 -10.50 14.00
CA HIS A 437 -14.43 -9.29 13.25
C HIS A 437 -15.41 -8.41 14.03
N LEU A 438 -15.39 -7.11 13.76
CA LEU A 438 -16.45 -6.22 14.21
C LEU A 438 -17.80 -6.73 13.69
N LYS A 439 -18.80 -6.75 14.56
CA LYS A 439 -20.16 -7.15 14.22
C LYS A 439 -20.70 -6.18 13.17
N ALA A 440 -21.08 -6.73 12.02
CA ALA A 440 -21.67 -6.01 10.91
C ALA A 440 -22.99 -6.67 10.51
N GLU A 441 -23.95 -5.87 10.05
CA GLU A 441 -25.26 -6.32 9.60
C GLU A 441 -25.65 -5.62 8.29
N PRO A 442 -25.95 -6.38 7.22
CA PRO A 442 -26.42 -5.81 5.97
C PRO A 442 -27.56 -4.81 6.17
N GLY A 443 -27.44 -3.64 5.55
CA GLY A 443 -28.40 -2.54 5.68
C GLY A 443 -28.26 -1.69 6.96
N ARG A 444 -27.35 -2.02 7.88
CA ARG A 444 -27.09 -1.24 9.11
C ARG A 444 -25.71 -0.58 9.16
N TYR A 445 -24.86 -0.82 8.17
CA TYR A 445 -23.49 -0.32 8.13
C TYR A 445 -23.36 1.21 8.31
N CYS A 446 -24.34 1.98 7.85
CA CYS A 446 -24.41 3.43 8.02
C CYS A 446 -25.80 3.90 8.44
N ASP A 447 -26.45 3.16 9.35
CA ASP A 447 -27.71 3.56 9.97
C ASP A 447 -27.48 4.13 11.38
N PHE A 448 -27.24 5.44 11.46
CA PHE A 448 -26.86 6.15 12.68
C PHE A 448 -28.05 6.66 13.49
N ARG A 449 -29.11 5.84 13.57
CA ARG A 449 -30.33 6.10 14.37
C ARG A 449 -30.40 5.21 15.61
N GLY A 450 -29.27 4.64 16.03
CA GLY A 450 -29.16 3.77 17.19
C GLY A 450 -28.38 2.47 16.92
N TRP A 451 -28.17 2.09 15.65
CA TRP A 451 -27.46 0.84 15.33
C TRP A 451 -25.95 0.93 15.56
N GLU A 452 -25.40 2.14 15.60
CA GLU A 452 -24.05 2.41 16.07
C GLU A 452 -23.82 1.97 17.53
N ARG A 453 -24.89 1.70 18.30
CA ARG A 453 -24.81 1.20 19.69
C ARG A 453 -25.00 -0.32 19.78
N GLN A 454 -25.15 -1.01 18.66
CA GLN A 454 -25.35 -2.47 18.59
C GLN A 454 -24.32 -3.20 17.75
N TYR A 455 -23.74 -2.53 16.76
CA TYR A 455 -22.86 -3.13 15.77
C TYR A 455 -21.52 -2.38 15.75
N GLY A 456 -20.42 -3.10 16.03
CA GLY A 456 -19.09 -2.51 16.03
C GLY A 456 -18.68 -1.94 14.67
N GLY A 457 -19.10 -2.57 13.57
CA GLY A 457 -18.85 -2.06 12.22
C GLY A 457 -19.56 -0.73 11.95
N THR A 458 -20.81 -0.59 12.40
CA THR A 458 -21.57 0.67 12.30
C THR A 458 -20.96 1.75 13.19
N LEU A 459 -20.55 1.42 14.41
CA LEU A 459 -19.86 2.34 15.31
C LEU A 459 -18.56 2.85 14.69
N ARG A 460 -17.71 1.95 14.16
CA ARG A 460 -16.47 2.30 13.47
C ARG A 460 -16.74 3.26 12.31
N ASN A 461 -17.73 2.97 11.47
CA ASN A 461 -18.10 3.85 10.36
C ASN A 461 -18.49 5.26 10.83
N LEU A 462 -19.28 5.35 11.92
CA LEU A 462 -19.65 6.64 12.50
C LEU A 462 -18.43 7.42 13.00
N LEU A 463 -17.56 6.77 13.79
CA LEU A 463 -16.37 7.41 14.36
C LEU A 463 -15.39 7.87 13.26
N THR A 464 -15.19 7.07 12.23
CA THR A 464 -14.38 7.47 11.07
C THR A 464 -14.97 8.69 10.38
N LEU A 465 -16.29 8.73 10.17
CA LEU A 465 -16.93 9.88 9.52
C LEU A 465 -16.87 11.14 10.38
N GLN A 466 -16.99 11.03 11.71
CA GLN A 466 -16.81 12.15 12.63
C GLN A 466 -15.35 12.64 12.68
N ALA A 467 -14.37 11.74 12.59
CA ALA A 467 -12.96 12.09 12.50
C ALA A 467 -12.67 12.88 11.21
N LEU A 468 -13.14 12.35 10.07
CA LEU A 468 -13.04 13.00 8.76
C LEU A 468 -13.71 14.38 8.77
N ASP A 469 -14.89 14.50 9.37
CA ASP A 469 -15.61 15.78 9.48
C ASP A 469 -14.85 16.80 10.33
N THR A 470 -14.29 16.36 11.46
CA THR A 470 -13.50 17.23 12.34
C THR A 470 -12.26 17.75 11.61
N ILE A 471 -11.53 16.88 10.92
CA ILE A 471 -10.35 17.28 10.13
C ILE A 471 -10.75 18.21 8.98
N ARG A 472 -11.81 17.88 8.23
CA ARG A 472 -12.31 18.71 7.12
C ARG A 472 -12.64 20.13 7.59
N ARG A 473 -13.47 20.26 8.63
CA ARG A 473 -13.91 21.58 9.11
C ARG A 473 -12.79 22.34 9.78
N GLU A 474 -12.03 21.68 10.65
CA GLU A 474 -11.11 22.37 11.55
C GLU A 474 -9.71 22.51 10.99
N VAL A 475 -9.21 21.55 10.22
CA VAL A 475 -7.84 21.56 9.65
C VAL A 475 -7.85 22.13 8.23
N MET A 476 -8.78 21.67 7.39
CA MET A 476 -8.82 22.06 5.96
C MET A 476 -9.61 23.36 5.72
N GLY A 477 -10.50 23.73 6.64
CA GLY A 477 -11.39 24.90 6.50
C GLY A 477 -12.41 24.72 5.38
N ARG A 478 -12.93 23.49 5.22
CA ARG A 478 -13.85 23.09 4.15
C ARG A 478 -15.18 22.60 4.70
#